data_AF-A0A836TXL0-F1
#
_entry.id   AF-A0A836TXL0-F1
#
_cell.length_a   1.000
_cell.length_b   1.000
_cell.length_c   1.000
_cell.angle_alpha   90.00
_cell.angle_beta   90.00
_cell.angle_gamma   90.00
#
_symmetry.space_group_name_H-M   'P 1'
#
loop_
_entity.id
_entity.type
_entity.pdbx_description
1 polymer ?
#
loop_
_entity_poly.entity_id
_entity_poly.type
_entity_poly.pdbx_seq_one_letter_code
_entity_poly.pdbx_strand_id
1 'polypeptide(L)'
;MKRLLCLLLLLFSTISLAESLDGLKKIYLVSTSGELTQVATVEFVPNNDNIAYTVSIIDKPFENQFLSMRPFQCVMGAKQVMCHVPYPYKKKGVVTKDDLSDLSFDLLFLHKSPSEYGINMWNGIFYKLAVVDNQIEGIVFDVDMNILATPPDNLDEPFAEDEIFEADESNYVYPRVLIK
;
A
#
# COMPACT_ATOMS: atom_id res chain seq x y z
N MET A 1 -3.02 -7.49 -67.57
CA MET A 1 -2.28 -7.06 -66.37
C MET A 1 -3.28 -6.70 -65.26
N LYS A 2 -3.61 -7.67 -64.39
CA LYS A 2 -4.55 -7.48 -63.27
C LYS A 2 -3.77 -6.93 -62.06
N ARG A 3 -4.04 -5.69 -61.64
CA ARG A 3 -3.54 -5.17 -60.35
C ARG A 3 -4.54 -5.54 -59.27
N LEU A 4 -4.16 -6.51 -58.45
CA LEU A 4 -4.88 -6.95 -57.26
C LEU A 4 -4.58 -5.92 -56.14
N LEU A 5 -5.54 -5.06 -55.83
CA LEU A 5 -5.44 -4.09 -54.74
C LEU A 5 -5.79 -4.82 -53.42
N CYS A 6 -4.78 -5.19 -52.64
CA CYS A 6 -4.94 -5.83 -51.35
C CYS A 6 -5.21 -4.74 -50.30
N LEU A 7 -6.47 -4.62 -49.87
CA LEU A 7 -6.91 -3.70 -48.83
C LEU A 7 -6.51 -4.28 -47.46
N LEU A 8 -5.39 -3.82 -46.92
CA LEU A 8 -4.90 -4.21 -45.59
C LEU A 8 -5.72 -3.47 -44.52
N LEU A 9 -6.76 -4.11 -43.97
CA LEU A 9 -7.44 -3.62 -42.77
C LEU A 9 -6.51 -3.77 -41.56
N LEU A 10 -5.93 -2.65 -41.13
CA LEU A 10 -5.27 -2.51 -39.83
C LEU A 10 -6.34 -2.58 -38.73
N LEU A 11 -6.47 -3.74 -38.11
CA LEU A 11 -7.18 -3.91 -36.84
C LEU A 11 -6.36 -3.19 -35.76
N PHE A 12 -6.72 -1.93 -35.48
CA PHE A 12 -6.27 -1.23 -34.29
C PHE A 12 -6.93 -1.89 -33.08
N SER A 13 -6.25 -2.85 -32.47
CA SER A 13 -6.58 -3.30 -31.12
C SER A 13 -6.42 -2.10 -30.19
N THR A 14 -7.52 -1.54 -29.73
CA THR A 14 -7.51 -0.61 -28.60
C THR A 14 -6.94 -1.37 -27.42
N ILE A 15 -5.70 -1.06 -27.06
CA ILE A 15 -5.11 -1.48 -25.79
C ILE A 15 -5.97 -0.77 -24.74
N SER A 16 -6.89 -1.50 -24.12
CA SER A 16 -7.58 -1.01 -22.93
C SER A 16 -6.50 -0.79 -21.89
N LEU A 17 -6.17 0.47 -21.60
CA LEU A 17 -5.41 0.82 -20.41
C LEU A 17 -6.24 0.30 -19.23
N ALA A 18 -5.75 -0.76 -18.58
CA ALA A 18 -6.42 -1.32 -17.42
C ALA A 18 -6.47 -0.26 -16.32
N GLU A 19 -7.63 0.29 -16.01
CA GLU A 19 -7.74 1.40 -15.06
C GLU A 19 -7.08 1.04 -13.72
N SER A 20 -6.26 1.93 -13.17
CA SER A 20 -5.48 1.69 -11.94
C SER A 20 -6.36 1.36 -10.73
N LEU A 21 -7.61 1.81 -10.76
CA LEU A 21 -8.60 1.68 -9.69
C LEU A 21 -9.79 0.80 -10.10
N ASP A 22 -9.53 -0.26 -10.87
CA ASP A 22 -10.54 -1.26 -11.25
C ASP A 22 -9.99 -2.69 -11.14
N GLY A 23 -10.85 -3.59 -10.65
CA GLY A 23 -10.59 -5.02 -10.50
C GLY A 23 -9.55 -5.38 -9.44
N LEU A 24 -9.06 -6.61 -9.53
CA LEU A 24 -8.08 -7.16 -8.59
C LEU A 24 -6.66 -6.73 -8.96
N LYS A 25 -5.96 -6.10 -8.02
CA LYS A 25 -4.55 -5.73 -8.09
C LYS A 25 -3.75 -6.40 -6.96
N LYS A 26 -2.43 -6.46 -7.13
CA LYS A 26 -1.48 -6.94 -6.13
C LYS A 26 -0.77 -5.75 -5.50
N ILE A 27 -0.55 -5.83 -4.20
CA ILE A 27 0.20 -4.82 -3.44
C ILE A 27 1.58 -5.37 -3.12
N TYR A 28 2.60 -4.62 -3.52
CA TYR A 28 4.00 -4.96 -3.34
C TYR A 28 4.69 -3.92 -2.46
N LEU A 29 5.46 -4.38 -1.48
CA LEU A 29 6.55 -3.59 -0.92
C LEU A 29 7.71 -3.63 -1.92
N VAL A 30 8.28 -2.47 -2.23
CA VAL A 30 9.39 -2.33 -3.17
C VAL A 30 10.64 -1.96 -2.38
N SER A 31 11.65 -2.81 -2.45
CA SER A 31 12.88 -2.58 -1.72
C SER A 31 13.74 -1.50 -2.37
N THR A 32 14.77 -1.01 -1.67
CA THR A 32 15.77 -0.07 -2.23
C THR A 32 16.52 -0.62 -3.45
N SER A 33 16.53 -1.94 -3.67
CA SER A 33 17.11 -2.58 -4.86
C SER A 33 16.11 -2.78 -6.01
N GLY A 34 14.83 -2.42 -5.80
CA GLY A 34 13.73 -2.64 -6.73
C GLY A 34 13.09 -4.03 -6.66
N GLU A 35 13.51 -4.88 -5.73
CA GLU A 35 12.87 -6.18 -5.51
C GLU A 35 11.43 -6.00 -4.98
N LEU A 36 10.50 -6.80 -5.51
CA LEU A 36 9.09 -6.76 -5.16
C LEU A 36 8.72 -7.89 -4.19
N THR A 37 8.23 -7.54 -3.01
CA THR A 37 7.63 -8.48 -2.06
C THR A 37 6.12 -8.28 -2.05
N GLN A 38 5.36 -9.22 -2.62
CA GLN A 38 3.90 -9.14 -2.57
C GLN A 38 3.43 -9.35 -1.12
N VAL A 39 2.66 -8.42 -0.57
CA VAL A 39 2.15 -8.46 0.81
C VAL A 39 0.63 -8.51 0.91
N ALA A 40 -0.08 -8.10 -0.14
CA ALA A 40 -1.53 -8.15 -0.16
C ALA A 40 -2.09 -8.19 -1.60
N THR A 41 -3.41 -8.30 -1.70
CA THR A 41 -4.19 -7.94 -2.88
C THR A 41 -5.21 -6.88 -2.50
N VAL A 42 -5.62 -6.08 -3.48
CA VAL A 42 -6.75 -5.14 -3.35
C VAL A 42 -7.71 -5.35 -4.51
N GLU A 43 -8.98 -5.49 -4.22
CA GLU A 43 -10.05 -5.48 -5.22
C GLU A 43 -10.70 -4.12 -5.23
N PHE A 44 -10.72 -3.46 -6.39
CA PHE A 44 -11.40 -2.19 -6.61
C PHE A 44 -12.72 -2.41 -7.34
N VAL A 45 -13.78 -1.75 -6.89
CA VAL A 45 -15.11 -1.77 -7.48
C VAL A 45 -15.54 -0.33 -7.75
N PRO A 46 -15.36 0.17 -8.99
CA PRO A 46 -15.73 1.53 -9.35
C PRO A 46 -17.23 1.80 -9.13
N ASN A 47 -17.56 2.93 -8.49
CA ASN A 47 -18.94 3.41 -8.33
C ASN A 47 -19.00 4.93 -8.56
N ASN A 48 -18.97 5.31 -9.83
CA ASN A 48 -18.76 6.71 -10.27
C ASN A 48 -17.40 7.23 -9.74
N ASP A 49 -17.38 8.37 -9.07
CA ASP A 49 -16.16 9.00 -8.56
C ASP A 49 -15.61 8.33 -7.29
N ASN A 50 -16.44 7.57 -6.58
CA ASN A 50 -16.03 6.79 -5.40
C ASN A 50 -15.76 5.35 -5.82
N ILE A 51 -14.57 4.85 -5.54
CA ILE A 51 -14.19 3.46 -5.79
C ILE A 51 -14.18 2.73 -4.45
N ALA A 52 -15.07 1.76 -4.29
CA ALA A 52 -15.03 0.87 -3.14
C ALA A 52 -13.84 -0.08 -3.28
N TYR A 53 -13.21 -0.45 -2.16
CA TYR A 53 -12.08 -1.36 -2.21
C TYR A 53 -12.06 -2.34 -1.04
N THR A 54 -11.33 -3.44 -1.20
CA THR A 54 -11.09 -4.41 -0.13
C THR A 54 -9.67 -4.95 -0.21
N VAL A 55 -8.90 -4.78 0.87
CA VAL A 55 -7.54 -5.31 0.99
C VAL A 55 -7.57 -6.69 1.66
N SER A 56 -6.75 -7.61 1.14
CA SER A 56 -6.51 -8.92 1.73
C SER A 56 -5.02 -9.15 1.87
N ILE A 57 -4.52 -9.15 3.12
CA ILE A 57 -3.12 -9.48 3.42
C ILE A 57 -2.86 -10.95 3.03
N ILE A 58 -1.72 -11.21 2.40
CA ILE A 58 -1.31 -12.58 2.07
C ILE A 58 -0.23 -13.04 3.04
N ASP A 59 -0.37 -14.23 3.61
CA ASP A 59 0.50 -14.67 4.73
C ASP A 59 1.93 -15.04 4.32
N LYS A 60 2.16 -15.40 3.05
CA LYS A 60 3.41 -16.00 2.58
C LYS A 60 4.71 -15.24 2.92
N PRO A 61 4.80 -13.90 2.79
CA PRO A 61 6.02 -13.16 3.14
C PRO A 61 6.15 -12.86 4.65
N PHE A 62 5.14 -13.20 5.46
CA PHE A 62 5.09 -12.84 6.87
C PHE A 62 5.46 -14.01 7.78
N GLU A 63 6.23 -13.69 8.81
CA GLU A 63 6.45 -14.55 9.97
C GLU A 63 5.76 -13.96 11.20
N ASN A 64 5.25 -14.83 12.08
CA ASN A 64 4.68 -14.38 13.34
C ASN A 64 5.80 -14.02 14.33
N GLN A 65 5.86 -12.76 14.74
CA GLN A 65 6.68 -12.29 15.85
C GLN A 65 5.80 -11.97 17.05
N PHE A 66 6.16 -12.45 18.23
CA PHE A 66 5.41 -12.16 19.45
C PHE A 66 5.90 -10.84 20.05
N LEU A 67 5.09 -9.80 19.89
CA LEU A 67 5.39 -8.45 20.37
C LEU A 67 4.33 -8.10 21.42
N SER A 68 4.77 -7.86 22.65
CA SER A 68 3.87 -7.58 23.78
C SER A 68 2.75 -8.64 23.94
N MET A 69 3.13 -9.93 23.87
CA MET A 69 2.23 -11.09 23.98
C MET A 69 1.19 -11.23 22.87
N ARG A 70 1.29 -10.47 21.77
CA ARG A 70 0.42 -10.60 20.60
C ARG A 70 1.24 -10.99 19.37
N PRO A 71 0.72 -11.87 18.50
CA PRO A 71 1.39 -12.17 17.25
C PRO A 71 1.23 -10.97 16.30
N PHE A 72 2.32 -10.54 15.72
CA PHE A 72 2.35 -9.60 14.60
C PHE A 72 2.91 -10.33 13.38
N GLN A 73 2.28 -10.07 12.22
CA GLN A 73 2.77 -10.56 10.94
C GLN A 73 3.89 -9.63 10.47
N CYS A 74 5.11 -10.16 10.38
CA CYS A 74 6.29 -9.36 10.05
C CYS A 74 7.04 -9.89 8.83
N VAL A 75 7.39 -8.99 7.92
CA VAL A 75 8.39 -9.22 6.87
C VAL A 75 9.77 -9.14 7.51
N MET A 76 10.47 -10.26 7.52
CA MET A 76 11.79 -10.37 8.13
C MET A 76 12.87 -9.85 7.19
N GLY A 77 13.79 -9.04 7.71
CA GLY A 77 14.93 -8.52 6.97
C GLY A 77 16.17 -8.45 7.84
N ALA A 78 17.34 -8.49 7.21
CA ALA A 78 18.63 -8.49 7.92
C ALA A 78 18.97 -7.12 8.55
N LYS A 79 18.43 -6.03 8.01
CA LYS A 79 18.62 -4.66 8.53
C LYS A 79 17.41 -4.15 9.31
N GLN A 80 16.22 -4.50 8.85
CA GLN A 80 14.96 -3.98 9.37
C GLN A 80 13.92 -5.10 9.29
N VAL A 81 13.14 -5.26 10.35
CA VAL A 81 11.93 -6.08 10.38
C VAL A 81 10.74 -5.14 10.29
N MET A 82 9.80 -5.42 9.39
CA MET A 82 8.59 -4.61 9.21
C MET A 82 7.36 -5.43 9.59
N CYS A 83 6.59 -4.98 10.57
CA CYS A 83 5.42 -5.68 11.09
C CYS A 83 4.14 -4.95 10.69
N HIS A 84 3.20 -5.65 10.06
CA HIS A 84 1.90 -5.07 9.70
C HIS A 84 1.11 -4.70 10.96
N VAL A 85 0.50 -3.52 10.94
CA VAL A 85 -0.38 -3.03 11.99
C VAL A 85 -1.78 -2.82 11.42
N PRO A 86 -2.76 -3.65 11.79
CA PRO A 86 -4.15 -3.43 11.39
C PRO A 86 -4.66 -2.12 12.00
N TYR A 87 -5.21 -1.24 11.16
CA TYR A 87 -5.92 -0.07 11.65
C TYR A 87 -7.19 -0.50 12.44
N PRO A 88 -7.36 -0.09 13.70
CA PRO A 88 -8.33 -0.71 14.61
C PRO A 88 -9.74 -0.11 14.56
N TYR A 89 -9.94 1.01 13.85
CA TYR A 89 -11.21 1.74 13.82
C TYR A 89 -11.92 1.63 12.48
N LYS A 90 -13.18 2.09 12.45
CA LYS A 90 -13.97 2.09 11.22
C LYS A 90 -13.37 3.09 10.22
N LYS A 91 -13.28 2.64 8.97
CA LYS A 91 -12.83 3.40 7.80
C LYS A 91 -13.96 3.60 6.80
N LYS A 92 -13.75 4.45 5.79
CA LYS A 92 -14.75 4.71 4.74
C LYS A 92 -14.88 3.52 3.78
N GLY A 93 -13.78 2.81 3.52
CA GLY A 93 -13.73 1.70 2.57
C GLY A 93 -13.89 2.14 1.11
N VAL A 94 -13.64 3.43 0.84
CA VAL A 94 -13.71 4.04 -0.49
C VAL A 94 -12.51 4.96 -0.71
N VAL A 95 -12.10 5.08 -1.97
CA VAL A 95 -11.06 6.00 -2.43
C VAL A 95 -11.52 6.73 -3.69
N THR A 96 -10.81 7.79 -4.07
CA THR A 96 -10.98 8.47 -5.36
C THR A 96 -9.66 8.48 -6.12
N LYS A 97 -9.63 9.02 -7.35
CA LYS A 97 -8.37 9.20 -8.10
C LYS A 97 -7.40 10.16 -7.40
N ASP A 98 -7.94 11.13 -6.65
CA ASP A 98 -7.17 12.21 -6.03
C ASP A 98 -6.91 11.95 -4.54
N ASP A 99 -7.61 10.99 -3.92
CA ASP A 99 -7.47 10.66 -2.51
C ASP A 99 -7.51 9.14 -2.28
N LEU A 100 -6.34 8.60 -1.92
CA LEU A 100 -6.10 7.19 -1.61
C LEU A 100 -5.80 6.97 -0.11
N SER A 101 -6.09 7.95 0.75
CA SER A 101 -5.70 7.94 2.17
C SER A 101 -6.29 6.75 2.93
N ASP A 102 -7.56 6.40 2.66
CA ASP A 102 -8.23 5.28 3.33
C ASP A 102 -7.51 3.94 3.08
N LEU A 103 -7.01 3.73 1.86
CA LEU A 103 -6.22 2.55 1.48
C LEU A 103 -4.83 2.55 2.15
N SER A 104 -4.25 3.73 2.39
CA SER A 104 -2.98 3.87 3.10
C SER A 104 -3.07 3.34 4.54
N PHE A 105 -4.24 3.49 5.18
CA PHE A 105 -4.50 2.95 6.53
C PHE A 105 -4.56 1.41 6.59
N ASP A 106 -4.74 0.70 5.47
CA ASP A 106 -4.60 -0.77 5.45
C ASP A 106 -3.14 -1.23 5.35
N LEU A 107 -2.23 -0.31 4.99
CA LEU A 107 -0.82 -0.57 4.73
C LEU A 107 0.10 0.06 5.77
N LEU A 108 -0.34 0.06 7.03
CA LEU A 108 0.46 0.52 8.16
C LEU A 108 1.44 -0.55 8.59
N PHE A 109 2.69 -0.15 8.83
CA PHE A 109 3.73 -1.04 9.37
C PHE A 109 4.49 -0.38 10.51
N LEU A 110 5.04 -1.17 11.42
CA LEU A 110 6.09 -0.73 12.33
C LEU A 110 7.41 -1.30 11.87
N HIS A 111 8.48 -0.53 12.03
CA HIS A 111 9.82 -1.08 11.87
C HIS A 111 10.57 -1.24 13.19
N LYS A 112 11.42 -2.26 13.24
CA LYS A 112 12.35 -2.49 14.35
C LYS A 112 13.65 -3.11 13.85
N SER A 113 14.68 -3.10 14.69
CA SER A 113 15.87 -3.89 14.38
C SER A 113 15.60 -5.39 14.56
N PRO A 114 16.30 -6.30 13.86
CA PRO A 114 16.12 -7.73 14.03
C PRO A 114 16.42 -8.24 15.44
N SER A 115 17.36 -7.59 16.14
CA SER A 115 17.74 -7.92 17.52
C SER A 115 16.78 -7.39 18.59
N GLU A 116 15.86 -6.50 18.21
CA GLU A 116 14.91 -5.89 19.15
C GLU A 116 13.76 -6.84 19.45
N TYR A 117 13.45 -7.01 20.73
CA TYR A 117 12.37 -7.90 21.19
C TYR A 117 11.00 -7.22 21.19
N GLY A 118 10.95 -5.91 21.44
CA GLY A 118 9.70 -5.14 21.51
C GLY A 118 9.34 -4.43 20.21
N ILE A 119 8.25 -3.68 20.26
CA ILE A 119 7.92 -2.66 19.26
C ILE A 119 7.95 -1.28 19.92
N ASN A 120 8.31 -0.28 19.12
CA ASN A 120 8.14 1.12 19.45
C ASN A 120 7.10 1.71 18.51
N MET A 121 5.97 2.18 19.02
CA MET A 121 4.88 2.74 18.21
C MET A 121 5.27 4.03 17.48
N TRP A 122 6.34 4.69 17.91
CA TRP A 122 6.93 5.84 17.20
C TRP A 122 7.59 5.47 15.87
N ASN A 123 7.91 4.18 15.65
CA ASN A 123 8.56 3.70 14.44
C ASN A 123 7.52 3.35 13.35
N GLY A 124 6.46 4.14 13.26
CA GLY A 124 5.38 3.89 12.32
C GLY A 124 5.78 4.26 10.90
N ILE A 125 5.35 3.40 9.97
CA ILE A 125 5.49 3.54 8.53
C ILE A 125 4.10 3.78 7.97
N PHE A 126 3.97 4.91 7.29
CA PHE A 126 2.81 5.28 6.52
C PHE A 126 3.22 5.42 5.05
N TYR A 127 2.42 4.92 4.11
CA TYR A 127 2.68 5.15 2.69
C TYR A 127 1.68 6.16 2.13
N LYS A 128 2.15 7.33 1.69
CA LYS A 128 1.31 8.25 0.90
C LYS A 128 1.17 7.69 -0.51
N LEU A 129 -0.03 7.27 -0.87
CA LEU A 129 -0.36 6.65 -2.15
C LEU A 129 -0.82 7.70 -3.19
N ALA A 130 -0.41 7.52 -4.44
CA ALA A 130 -0.85 8.33 -5.57
C ALA A 130 -0.98 7.48 -6.84
N VAL A 131 -1.89 7.86 -7.75
CA VAL A 131 -1.98 7.25 -9.08
C VAL A 131 -0.87 7.84 -9.97
N VAL A 132 0.01 6.99 -10.50
CA VAL A 132 1.11 7.37 -11.40
C VAL A 132 1.10 6.41 -12.59
N ASP A 133 1.04 6.95 -13.81
CA ASP A 133 1.11 6.18 -15.07
C ASP A 133 0.26 4.90 -15.07
N ASN A 134 -0.98 5.02 -14.59
CA ASN A 134 -1.98 3.94 -14.55
C ASN A 134 -1.63 2.78 -13.58
N GLN A 135 -0.78 3.06 -12.58
CA GLN A 135 -0.52 2.24 -11.40
C GLN A 135 -0.70 3.09 -10.15
N ILE A 136 -0.66 2.49 -8.97
CA ILE A 136 -0.60 3.26 -7.71
C ILE A 136 0.79 3.06 -7.13
N GLU A 137 1.43 4.17 -6.80
CA GLU A 137 2.72 4.19 -6.11
C GLU A 137 2.56 4.79 -4.73
N GLY A 138 3.29 4.25 -3.77
CA GLY A 138 3.39 4.77 -2.40
C GLY A 138 4.80 5.21 -2.07
N ILE A 139 4.93 6.31 -1.33
CA ILE A 139 6.18 6.80 -0.74
C ILE A 139 6.09 6.69 0.77
N VAL A 140 7.15 6.21 1.41
CA VAL A 140 7.24 6.10 2.87
C VAL A 140 7.23 7.47 3.56
N PHE A 141 6.52 7.54 4.67
CA PHE A 141 6.47 8.61 5.64
C PHE A 141 6.54 7.99 7.04
N ASP A 142 7.02 8.76 8.00
CA ASP A 142 7.04 8.38 9.41
C ASP A 142 5.73 8.80 10.08
N VAL A 143 5.25 8.02 11.04
CA VAL A 143 4.05 8.35 11.81
C VAL A 143 4.18 7.83 13.24
N ASP A 144 3.74 8.61 14.24
CA ASP A 144 3.60 8.08 15.60
C ASP A 144 2.30 7.27 15.71
N MET A 145 2.40 5.94 15.75
CA MET A 145 1.23 5.08 15.87
C MET A 145 0.63 5.05 17.28
N ASN A 146 1.17 5.78 18.26
CA ASN A 146 0.50 5.94 19.56
C ASN A 146 -0.88 6.59 19.42
N ILE A 147 -1.14 7.34 18.35
CA ILE A 147 -2.45 7.92 18.07
C ILE A 147 -3.54 6.84 17.90
N LEU A 148 -3.16 5.60 17.55
CA LEU A 148 -4.08 4.46 17.41
C LEU A 148 -4.49 3.85 18.76
N ALA A 149 -3.99 4.37 19.88
CA ALA A 149 -4.40 3.92 21.21
C ALA A 149 -5.83 4.33 21.56
N THR A 150 -6.34 5.39 20.92
CA THR A 150 -7.70 5.90 21.10
C THR A 150 -8.38 6.16 19.75
N PRO A 151 -9.71 6.02 19.65
CA PRO A 151 -10.44 6.36 18.43
C PRO A 151 -10.13 7.81 18.00
N PRO A 152 -10.02 8.09 16.70
CA PRO A 152 -9.79 9.45 16.24
C PRO A 152 -11.03 10.31 16.50
N ASP A 153 -10.83 11.58 16.80
CA ASP A 153 -11.91 12.55 16.96
C ASP A 153 -12.65 12.79 15.63
N ASN A 154 -11.92 12.72 14.52
CA ASN A 154 -12.45 12.82 13.16
C ASN A 154 -12.26 11.49 12.41
N LEU A 155 -13.36 10.80 12.10
CA LEU A 155 -13.32 9.56 11.31
C LEU A 155 -12.92 9.80 9.85
N ASP A 156 -13.07 11.02 9.34
CA ASP A 156 -12.72 11.37 7.97
C ASP A 156 -11.22 11.62 7.79
N GLU A 157 -10.51 11.93 8.87
CA GLU A 157 -9.08 12.21 8.92
C GLU A 157 -8.46 11.57 10.17
N PRO A 158 -8.28 10.24 10.18
CA PRO A 158 -7.82 9.53 11.38
C PRO A 158 -6.39 9.83 11.80
N PHE A 159 -5.56 10.23 10.85
CA PHE A 159 -4.20 10.70 11.04
C PHE A 159 -4.20 12.15 10.59
N ALA A 160 -4.07 13.07 11.53
CA ALA A 160 -3.92 14.47 11.19
C ALA A 160 -2.62 14.65 10.37
N GLU A 161 -2.62 15.58 9.42
CA GLU A 161 -1.47 15.76 8.52
C GLU A 161 -0.16 16.09 9.27
N ASP A 162 -0.26 16.74 10.43
CA ASP A 162 0.88 17.07 11.31
C ASP A 162 1.44 15.89 12.09
N GLU A 163 0.78 14.73 12.06
CA GLU A 163 1.28 13.46 12.62
C GLU A 163 2.03 12.61 11.58
N ILE A 164 2.07 13.02 10.31
CA ILE A 164 2.74 12.31 9.22
C ILE A 164 3.97 13.09 8.74
N PHE A 165 5.15 12.56 9.03
CA PHE A 165 6.43 13.25 8.82
C PHE A 165 7.17 12.72 7.60
N GLU A 166 7.87 13.59 6.89
CA GLU A 166 8.72 13.19 5.77
C GLU A 166 9.82 12.25 6.25
N ALA A 167 9.89 11.07 5.64
CA ALA A 167 10.89 10.06 5.94
C ALA A 167 12.15 10.26 5.10
N ASP A 168 13.32 9.95 5.66
CA ASP A 168 14.51 9.69 4.86
C ASP A 168 14.41 8.27 4.29
N GLU A 169 14.07 8.16 2.99
CA GLU A 169 13.90 6.89 2.28
C GLU A 169 15.10 5.94 2.43
N SER A 170 16.31 6.47 2.66
CA SER A 170 17.52 5.65 2.82
C SER A 170 17.54 4.84 4.12
N ASN A 171 16.70 5.18 5.10
CA ASN A 171 16.53 4.45 6.35
C ASN A 171 15.62 3.22 6.22
N TYR A 172 14.91 3.08 5.10
CA TYR A 172 13.90 2.04 4.91
C TYR A 172 14.35 0.95 3.94
N VAL A 173 14.15 -0.31 4.31
CA VAL A 173 14.38 -1.44 3.39
C VAL A 173 13.37 -1.39 2.25
N TYR A 174 12.13 -1.00 2.55
CA TYR A 174 11.03 -0.85 1.60
C TYR A 174 10.51 0.59 1.62
N PRO A 175 11.16 1.54 0.92
CA PRO A 175 10.72 2.93 0.93
C PRO A 175 9.47 3.18 0.07
N ARG A 176 9.04 2.19 -0.72
CA ARG A 176 7.99 2.35 -1.72
C ARG A 176 6.97 1.21 -1.69
N VAL A 177 5.75 1.54 -2.08
CA VAL A 177 4.67 0.58 -2.39
C VAL A 177 4.34 0.67 -3.87
N LEU A 178 4.00 -0.46 -4.48
CA LEU A 178 3.47 -0.53 -5.84
C LEU A 178 2.20 -1.38 -5.88
N ILE A 179 1.16 -0.88 -6.52
CA ILE A 179 -0.11 -1.60 -6.74
C ILE A 179 -0.39 -1.70 -8.23
N LYS A 180 -0.50 -2.93 -8.74
CA LYS A 180 -0.73 -3.25 -10.15
C LYS A 180 -1.36 -4.62 -10.39
#